data_AF-A0A3D3MGE5-F1
#
_entry.id   AF-A0A3D3MGE5-F1
#
_cell.length_a   1.000
_cell.length_b   1.000
_cell.length_c   1.000
_cell.angle_alpha   90.00
_cell.angle_beta   90.00
_cell.angle_gamma   90.00
#
_symmetry.space_group_name_H-M   'P 1'
#
loop_
_entity.id
_entity.type
_entity.pdbx_description
1 polymer ?
#
loop_
_entity_poly.entity_id
_entity_poly.type
_entity_poly.pdbx_seq_one_letter_code
_entity_poly.pdbx_strand_id
1 'polypeptide(L)'
;MDKKYNIKGVDLKTELIIGFSIVPFILLFGQLAVSLYSSFKNVEFRNIPFFIFLGGGLAGMTVGLIVAKILGKKMSAIWEIQLKSELLNIKFKNRKWEIKLDEISKLKIYGNPNFKYLSIFYNNENIKMRIGNSGLTPFSTQNDLKQLDDFITEIQPYFEKNCLKKDGTVKQSPLGTVKLTYLKK
;
A
#
# COMPACT_ATOMS: atom_id res chain seq x y z
N MET A 1 -30.06 0.63 -2.31
CA MET A 1 -29.48 1.93 -2.72
C MET A 1 -28.18 1.63 -3.43
N ASP A 2 -28.06 2.04 -4.69
CA ASP A 2 -26.82 1.87 -5.46
C ASP A 2 -25.85 2.98 -5.06
N LYS A 3 -24.75 2.61 -4.40
CA LYS A 3 -23.69 3.57 -4.01
C LYS A 3 -22.44 3.31 -4.84
N LYS A 4 -21.83 4.39 -5.33
CA LYS A 4 -20.59 4.36 -6.13
C LYS A 4 -19.50 5.15 -5.41
N TYR A 5 -18.32 4.55 -5.29
CA TYR A 5 -17.11 5.12 -4.73
C TYR A 5 -16.02 5.13 -5.80
N ASN A 6 -15.27 6.23 -5.87
CA ASN A 6 -14.16 6.38 -6.79
C ASN A 6 -12.92 6.71 -5.98
N ILE A 7 -12.14 5.69 -5.66
CA ILE A 7 -11.06 5.79 -4.68
C ILE A 7 -9.73 5.69 -5.41
N LYS A 8 -8.92 6.74 -5.34
CA LYS A 8 -7.57 6.69 -5.89
C LYS A 8 -6.69 5.78 -5.04
N GLY A 9 -5.91 4.92 -5.66
CA GLY A 9 -4.96 4.05 -4.96
C GLY A 9 -4.11 3.21 -5.89
N VAL A 10 -3.41 2.23 -5.32
CA VAL A 10 -2.56 1.28 -6.06
C VAL A 10 -2.89 -0.16 -5.69
N ASP A 11 -2.49 -1.08 -6.56
CA ASP A 11 -2.46 -2.51 -6.28
C ASP A 11 -1.10 -2.93 -5.68
N LEU A 12 -1.04 -4.10 -5.07
CA LEU A 12 0.19 -4.61 -4.43
C LEU A 12 1.39 -4.67 -5.40
N LYS A 13 1.17 -5.04 -6.66
CA LYS A 13 2.27 -5.13 -7.64
C LYS A 13 2.87 -3.73 -7.87
N THR A 14 2.03 -2.73 -8.02
CA THR A 14 2.47 -1.33 -8.17
C THR A 14 3.18 -0.83 -6.92
N GLU A 15 2.66 -1.12 -5.72
CA GLU A 15 3.30 -0.76 -4.44
C GLU A 15 4.72 -1.34 -4.34
N LEU A 16 4.91 -2.62 -4.71
CA LEU A 16 6.21 -3.26 -4.72
C LEU A 16 7.18 -2.63 -5.73
N ILE A 17 6.71 -2.32 -6.95
CA ILE A 17 7.54 -1.64 -7.96
C ILE A 17 8.05 -0.30 -7.43
N ILE A 18 7.19 0.48 -6.76
CA ILE A 18 7.56 1.76 -6.14
C ILE A 18 8.55 1.56 -4.99
N GLY A 19 8.34 0.54 -4.14
CA GLY A 19 9.27 0.23 -3.05
C GLY A 19 10.66 -0.16 -3.55
N PHE A 20 10.72 -1.04 -4.57
CA PHE A 20 11.98 -1.50 -5.15
C PHE A 20 12.69 -0.42 -5.98
N SER A 21 12.00 0.62 -6.45
CA SER A 21 12.65 1.70 -7.20
C SER A 21 13.65 2.50 -6.37
N ILE A 22 13.67 2.37 -5.04
CA ILE A 22 14.61 3.03 -4.14
C ILE A 22 16.00 2.35 -4.19
N VAL A 23 16.03 1.03 -4.37
CA VAL A 23 17.27 0.22 -4.27
C VAL A 23 18.37 0.67 -5.23
N PRO A 24 18.10 0.97 -6.52
CA PRO A 24 19.13 1.47 -7.44
C PRO A 24 19.81 2.75 -6.95
N PHE A 25 19.08 3.66 -6.29
CA PHE A 25 19.65 4.90 -5.78
C PHE A 25 20.57 4.66 -4.59
N ILE A 26 20.22 3.73 -3.69
CA ILE A 26 21.08 3.34 -2.57
C ILE A 26 22.40 2.78 -3.10
N LEU A 27 22.34 1.87 -4.08
CA LEU A 27 23.53 1.26 -4.67
C LEU A 27 24.39 2.28 -5.43
N LEU A 28 23.78 3.14 -6.26
CA LEU A 28 24.49 4.17 -7.01
C LEU A 28 25.21 5.15 -6.09
N PHE A 29 24.52 5.72 -5.11
CA PHE A 29 25.12 6.71 -4.22
C PHE A 29 26.10 6.09 -3.23
N GLY A 30 25.84 4.86 -2.76
CA GLY A 30 26.81 4.11 -1.95
C GLY A 30 28.11 3.87 -2.72
N GLN A 31 28.02 3.40 -3.97
CA GLN A 31 29.19 3.18 -4.82
C GLN A 31 29.91 4.50 -5.15
N LEU A 32 29.16 5.55 -5.45
CA LEU A 32 29.72 6.88 -5.71
C LEU A 32 30.49 7.41 -4.49
N ALA A 33 29.95 7.27 -3.28
CA ALA A 33 30.63 7.68 -2.06
C ALA A 33 31.93 6.92 -1.83
N VAL A 34 31.93 5.60 -2.07
CA VAL A 34 33.13 4.77 -1.99
C VAL A 34 34.17 5.19 -3.03
N SER A 35 33.75 5.43 -4.28
CA SER A 35 34.65 5.89 -5.35
C SER A 35 35.27 7.24 -5.05
N LEU A 36 34.48 8.20 -4.56
CA LEU A 36 34.97 9.52 -4.17
C LEU A 36 35.95 9.42 -3.00
N TYR A 37 35.63 8.62 -1.98
CA TYR A 37 36.51 8.43 -0.84
C TYR A 37 37.85 7.81 -1.23
N SER A 38 37.84 6.77 -2.07
CA SER A 38 39.05 6.16 -2.62
C SER A 38 39.92 7.19 -3.33
N SER A 39 39.33 8.03 -4.17
CA SER A 39 40.04 9.07 -4.91
C SER A 39 40.59 10.18 -4.02
N PHE A 40 39.88 10.58 -2.96
CA PHE A 40 40.34 11.66 -2.07
C PHE A 40 41.40 11.21 -1.07
N LYS A 41 41.35 9.94 -0.64
CA LYS A 41 42.27 9.39 0.37
C LYS A 41 43.37 8.51 -0.23
N ASN A 42 43.34 8.28 -1.55
CA ASN A 42 44.23 7.36 -2.25
C ASN A 42 44.34 5.99 -1.56
N VAL A 43 43.19 5.48 -1.11
CA VAL A 43 43.10 4.17 -0.44
C VAL A 43 42.46 3.15 -1.37
N GLU A 44 42.99 1.93 -1.33
CA GLU A 44 42.39 0.80 -2.02
C GLU A 44 40.99 0.52 -1.49
N PHE A 45 40.11 0.05 -2.38
CA PHE A 45 38.71 -0.26 -2.08
C PHE A 45 38.52 -1.15 -0.84
N ARG A 46 39.40 -2.14 -0.65
CA ARG A 46 39.34 -3.08 0.48
C ARG A 46 39.50 -2.41 1.85
N ASN A 47 40.19 -1.27 1.90
CA ASN A 47 40.48 -0.54 3.13
C ASN A 47 39.45 0.56 3.42
N ILE A 48 38.41 0.70 2.59
CA ILE A 48 37.37 1.72 2.77
C ILE A 48 36.39 1.24 3.84
N PRO A 49 36.18 2.03 4.91
CA PRO A 49 35.22 1.65 5.93
C PRO A 49 33.80 1.56 5.36
N PHE A 50 33.07 0.50 5.74
CA PHE A 50 31.70 0.27 5.25
C PHE A 50 30.72 1.43 5.56
N PHE A 51 30.98 2.20 6.61
CA PHE A 51 30.16 3.38 6.93
C PHE A 51 30.16 4.46 5.84
N ILE A 52 31.19 4.52 4.98
CA ILE A 52 31.23 5.42 3.82
C ILE A 52 30.17 5.01 2.80
N PHE A 53 30.08 3.71 2.49
CA PHE A 53 29.03 3.17 1.63
C PHE A 53 27.65 3.42 2.24
N LEU A 54 27.48 3.18 3.55
CA LEU A 54 26.22 3.44 4.24
C LEU A 54 25.82 4.92 4.20
N GLY A 55 26.77 5.84 4.43
CA GLY A 55 26.52 7.27 4.36
C GLY A 55 26.06 7.72 2.97
N GLY A 56 26.72 7.25 1.91
CA GLY A 56 26.27 7.44 0.53
C GLY A 56 24.90 6.82 0.28
N GLY A 57 24.69 5.59 0.75
CA GLY A 57 23.42 4.87 0.63
C GLY A 57 22.24 5.60 1.28
N LEU A 58 22.44 6.26 2.42
CA LEU A 58 21.41 7.08 3.07
C LEU A 58 21.03 8.30 2.21
N ALA A 59 22.01 8.99 1.60
CA ALA A 59 21.73 10.06 0.66
C ALA A 59 20.97 9.54 -0.57
N GLY A 60 21.37 8.38 -1.09
CA GLY A 60 20.66 7.67 -2.16
C GLY A 60 19.23 7.31 -1.78
N MET A 61 18.99 6.89 -0.53
CA MET A 61 17.66 6.59 -0.02
C MET A 61 16.76 7.83 -0.02
N THR A 62 17.28 9.01 0.37
CA THR A 62 16.51 10.27 0.31
C THR A 62 16.06 10.58 -1.12
N VAL A 63 16.97 10.47 -2.10
CA VAL A 63 16.63 10.67 -3.52
C VAL A 63 15.63 9.62 -4.00
N GLY A 64 15.85 8.35 -3.64
CA GLY A 64 14.96 7.26 -3.99
C GLY A 64 13.55 7.44 -3.42
N LEU A 65 13.40 7.94 -2.20
CA LEU A 65 12.11 8.25 -1.59
C LEU A 65 11.36 9.37 -2.33
N ILE A 66 12.07 10.40 -2.81
CA ILE A 66 11.48 11.46 -3.63
C ILE A 66 10.95 10.87 -4.95
N VAL A 67 11.75 10.03 -5.62
CA VAL A 67 11.35 9.36 -6.86
C VAL A 67 10.16 8.42 -6.61
N ALA A 68 10.19 7.62 -5.54
CA ALA A 68 9.10 6.75 -5.14
C ALA A 68 7.80 7.54 -4.89
N LYS A 69 7.90 8.73 -4.28
CA LYS A 69 6.76 9.63 -4.07
C LYS A 69 6.15 10.12 -5.39
N ILE A 70 6.99 10.48 -6.36
CA ILE A 70 6.52 10.90 -7.69
C ILE A 70 5.87 9.71 -8.42
N LEU A 71 6.50 8.54 -8.39
CA LEU A 71 5.97 7.31 -9.00
C LEU A 71 4.63 6.90 -8.37
N GLY A 72 4.49 6.97 -7.04
CA GLY A 72 3.24 6.67 -6.35
C GLY A 72 2.07 7.55 -6.81
N LYS A 73 2.33 8.85 -7.05
CA LYS A 73 1.30 9.76 -7.59
C LYS A 73 0.96 9.50 -9.05
N LYS A 74 1.93 9.05 -9.86
CA LYS A 74 1.78 8.80 -11.30
C LYS A 74 1.15 7.43 -11.61
N MET A 75 1.49 6.41 -10.84
CA MET A 75 1.04 5.02 -11.05
C MET A 75 -0.27 4.69 -10.32
N SER A 76 -0.75 5.59 -9.46
CA SER A 76 -2.06 5.46 -8.84
C SER A 76 -3.18 5.61 -9.87
N ALA A 77 -4.19 4.75 -9.74
CA ALA A 77 -5.36 4.74 -10.60
C ALA A 77 -6.62 4.70 -9.74
N ILE A 78 -7.77 4.90 -10.38
CA ILE A 78 -9.07 4.92 -9.70
C ILE A 78 -9.55 3.47 -9.53
N TRP A 79 -9.87 3.12 -8.30
CA TRP A 79 -10.72 1.98 -7.97
C TRP A 79 -12.16 2.45 -8.00
N GLU A 80 -12.92 1.98 -8.98
CA GLU A 80 -14.36 2.19 -9.03
C GLU A 80 -15.03 1.04 -8.25
N ILE A 81 -15.69 1.36 -7.15
CA ILE A 81 -16.43 0.38 -6.33
C ILE A 81 -17.90 0.75 -6.38
N GLN A 82 -18.76 -0.19 -6.76
CA GLN A 82 -20.20 -0.03 -6.76
C GLN A 82 -20.83 -1.13 -5.91
N LEU A 83 -21.60 -0.72 -4.91
CA LEU A 83 -22.37 -1.61 -4.06
C LEU A 83 -23.85 -1.57 -4.49
N LYS A 84 -24.37 -2.70 -4.96
CA LYS A 84 -25.75 -2.89 -5.41
C LYS A 84 -26.40 -4.00 -4.59
N SER A 85 -27.05 -3.65 -3.48
CA SER A 85 -27.70 -4.57 -2.53
C SER A 85 -26.77 -5.68 -2.00
N GLU A 86 -26.59 -6.77 -2.74
CA GLU A 86 -25.73 -7.91 -2.40
C GLU A 86 -24.62 -8.17 -3.42
N LEU A 87 -24.49 -7.31 -4.43
CA LEU A 87 -23.47 -7.36 -5.46
C LEU A 87 -22.45 -6.23 -5.26
N LEU A 88 -21.19 -6.60 -5.30
CA LEU A 88 -20.03 -5.73 -5.22
C LEU A 88 -19.30 -5.74 -6.56
N ASN A 89 -19.40 -4.63 -7.28
CA ASN A 89 -18.72 -4.42 -8.54
C ASN A 89 -17.47 -3.58 -8.31
N ILE A 90 -16.29 -4.15 -8.59
CA ILE A 90 -15.01 -3.48 -8.45
C ILE A 90 -14.35 -3.41 -9.82
N LYS A 91 -13.83 -2.24 -10.19
CA LYS A 91 -13.04 -2.07 -11.40
C LYS A 91 -11.76 -1.31 -11.07
N PHE A 92 -10.65 -1.79 -11.60
CA PHE A 92 -9.34 -1.16 -11.47
C PHE A 92 -8.49 -1.43 -12.71
N LYS A 93 -8.04 -0.35 -13.36
CA LYS A 93 -7.34 -0.42 -14.65
C LYS A 93 -8.16 -1.27 -15.65
N ASN A 94 -7.59 -2.33 -16.20
CA ASN A 94 -8.25 -3.23 -17.16
C ASN A 94 -8.93 -4.44 -16.51
N ARG A 95 -9.04 -4.48 -15.18
CA ARG A 95 -9.68 -5.58 -14.45
C ARG A 95 -11.04 -5.16 -13.91
N LYS A 96 -12.00 -6.07 -13.99
CA LYS A 96 -13.35 -5.92 -13.46
C LYS A 96 -13.71 -7.18 -12.68
N TRP A 97 -14.39 -6.98 -11.57
CA TRP A 97 -14.84 -8.03 -10.69
C TRP A 97 -16.28 -7.74 -10.31
N GLU A 98 -17.12 -8.76 -10.46
CA GLU A 98 -18.51 -8.76 -10.01
C GLU A 98 -18.61 -9.87 -8.99
N ILE A 99 -18.83 -9.49 -7.73
CA ILE A 99 -18.69 -10.37 -6.58
C ILE A 99 -19.98 -10.30 -5.78
N LYS A 100 -20.65 -11.43 -5.56
CA LYS A 100 -21.73 -11.47 -4.58
C LYS A 100 -21.12 -11.45 -3.17
N LEU A 101 -21.74 -10.72 -2.25
CA LEU A 101 -21.19 -10.56 -0.89
C LEU A 101 -21.05 -11.90 -0.16
N ASP A 102 -21.88 -12.88 -0.48
CA ASP A 102 -21.83 -14.24 0.09
C ASP A 102 -20.64 -15.06 -0.43
N GLU A 103 -20.14 -14.80 -1.64
CA GLU A 103 -18.95 -15.43 -2.21
C GLU A 103 -17.65 -14.93 -1.57
N ILE A 104 -17.70 -13.86 -0.78
CA ILE A 104 -16.53 -13.32 -0.08
C ILE A 104 -16.21 -14.22 1.11
N SER A 105 -15.22 -15.09 0.90
CA SER A 105 -14.65 -15.97 1.94
C SER A 105 -13.97 -15.20 3.08
N LYS A 106 -13.37 -14.04 2.78
CA LYS A 106 -12.61 -13.27 3.75
C LYS A 106 -12.49 -11.79 3.36
N LEU A 107 -12.67 -10.91 4.33
CA LEU A 107 -12.41 -9.48 4.22
C LEU A 107 -11.37 -9.08 5.27
N LYS A 108 -10.28 -8.45 4.84
CA LYS A 108 -9.26 -7.89 5.75
C LYS A 108 -9.14 -6.40 5.53
N ILE A 109 -9.20 -5.65 6.63
CA ILE A 109 -8.92 -4.23 6.68
C ILE A 109 -7.76 -4.05 7.64
N TYR A 110 -6.70 -3.39 7.18
CA TYR A 110 -5.56 -3.05 8.01
C TYR A 110 -5.13 -1.61 7.71
N GLY A 111 -4.97 -0.80 8.73
CA GLY A 111 -4.42 0.54 8.54
C GLY A 111 -4.77 1.50 9.64
N ASN A 112 -4.45 2.77 9.39
CA ASN A 112 -4.68 3.90 10.27
C ASN A 112 -5.36 5.05 9.47
N PRO A 113 -5.58 6.23 10.06
CA PRO A 113 -6.23 7.35 9.36
C PRO A 113 -5.53 7.86 8.08
N ASN A 114 -4.25 7.55 7.89
CA ASN A 114 -3.42 8.05 6.78
C ASN A 114 -3.07 6.96 5.73
N PHE A 115 -3.31 5.68 6.05
CA PHE A 115 -3.12 4.58 5.11
C PHE A 115 -4.06 3.42 5.45
N LYS A 116 -4.67 2.81 4.43
CA LYS A 116 -5.56 1.66 4.58
C LYS A 116 -5.34 0.64 3.48
N TYR A 117 -5.28 -0.61 3.92
CA TYR A 117 -5.12 -1.79 3.10
C TYR A 117 -6.39 -2.63 3.20
N LEU A 118 -7.10 -2.73 2.09
CA LEU A 118 -8.25 -3.61 1.96
C LEU A 118 -7.82 -4.87 1.20
N SER A 119 -8.22 -6.04 1.68
CA SER A 119 -8.06 -7.30 0.95
C SER A 119 -9.36 -8.08 0.95
N ILE A 120 -9.88 -8.38 -0.23
CA ILE A 120 -11.11 -9.14 -0.45
C ILE A 120 -10.72 -10.48 -1.09
N PHE A 121 -11.10 -11.59 -0.44
CA PHE A 121 -10.83 -12.93 -0.92
C PHE A 121 -12.13 -13.58 -1.40
N TYR A 122 -12.20 -13.97 -2.66
CA TYR A 122 -13.37 -14.57 -3.28
C TYR A 122 -12.89 -15.52 -4.39
N ASN A 123 -13.52 -16.68 -4.60
CA ASN A 123 -13.22 -17.64 -5.69
C ASN A 123 -11.71 -17.87 -5.97
N ASN A 124 -10.91 -18.10 -4.92
CA ASN A 124 -9.44 -18.22 -4.94
C ASN A 124 -8.66 -16.99 -5.43
N GLU A 125 -9.34 -15.88 -5.75
CA GLU A 125 -8.73 -14.59 -6.04
C GLU A 125 -8.58 -13.73 -4.79
N ASN A 126 -7.68 -12.74 -4.89
CA ASN A 126 -7.40 -11.80 -3.84
C ASN A 126 -7.24 -10.39 -4.40
N ILE A 127 -8.24 -9.54 -4.16
CA ILE A 127 -8.22 -8.14 -4.54
C ILE A 127 -7.59 -7.35 -3.39
N LYS A 128 -6.41 -6.79 -3.63
CA LYS A 128 -5.66 -6.00 -2.65
C LYS A 128 -5.60 -4.54 -3.07
N MET A 129 -6.27 -3.70 -2.29
CA MET A 129 -6.25 -2.25 -2.48
C MET A 129 -5.30 -1.62 -1.47
N ARG A 130 -4.57 -0.60 -1.92
CA ARG A 130 -3.63 0.19 -1.13
C ARG A 130 -3.98 1.66 -1.31
N ILE A 131 -4.48 2.26 -0.24
CA ILE A 131 -4.89 3.66 -0.20
C ILE A 131 -4.03 4.33 0.87
N GLY A 132 -3.50 5.51 0.58
CA GLY A 132 -2.75 6.26 1.56
C GLY A 132 -2.39 7.64 1.06
N ASN A 133 -2.16 8.55 2.00
CA ASN A 133 -1.74 9.93 1.70
C ASN A 133 -0.47 10.33 2.46
N SER A 134 0.20 9.38 3.10
CA SER A 134 1.41 9.63 3.89
C SER A 134 2.64 9.84 2.99
N GLY A 135 3.75 10.28 3.58
CA GLY A 135 5.03 10.45 2.85
C GLY A 135 5.54 9.17 2.18
N LEU A 136 5.29 8.01 2.79
CA LEU A 136 5.72 6.69 2.29
C LEU A 136 4.65 5.99 1.44
N THR A 137 3.40 6.45 1.52
CA THR A 137 2.28 5.93 0.72
C THR A 137 1.51 7.06 0.05
N PRO A 138 2.12 7.89 -0.83
CA PRO A 138 1.49 9.08 -1.40
C PRO A 138 0.62 8.73 -2.62
N PHE A 139 -0.29 7.77 -2.47
CA PHE A 139 -1.07 7.19 -3.57
C PHE A 139 -2.41 7.90 -3.80
N SER A 140 -2.93 8.53 -2.74
CA SER A 140 -4.32 8.95 -2.58
C SER A 140 -4.41 10.25 -1.78
N THR A 141 -5.61 10.80 -1.70
CA THR A 141 -5.96 11.97 -0.88
C THR A 141 -6.65 11.55 0.42
N GLN A 142 -6.84 12.49 1.35
CA GLN A 142 -7.64 12.22 2.56
C GLN A 142 -9.11 11.92 2.20
N ASN A 143 -9.62 12.50 1.13
CA ASN A 143 -10.98 12.24 0.66
C ASN A 143 -11.16 10.79 0.17
N ASP A 144 -10.14 10.23 -0.49
CA ASP A 144 -10.13 8.82 -0.90
C ASP A 144 -10.18 7.87 0.32
N LEU A 145 -9.44 8.19 1.38
CA LEU A 145 -9.47 7.45 2.64
C LEU A 145 -10.84 7.52 3.31
N LYS A 146 -11.47 8.71 3.30
CA LYS A 146 -12.84 8.88 3.81
C LYS A 146 -13.86 8.08 2.99
N GLN A 147 -13.79 8.12 1.66
CA GLN A 147 -14.66 7.30 0.81
C GLN A 147 -14.50 5.80 1.06
N LEU A 148 -13.27 5.35 1.35
CA LEU A 148 -13.03 3.96 1.72
C LEU A 148 -13.68 3.61 3.06
N ASP A 149 -13.65 4.53 4.02
CA ASP A 149 -14.28 4.33 5.33
C ASP A 149 -15.80 4.30 5.24
N ASP A 150 -16.37 5.20 4.43
CA ASP A 150 -17.79 5.20 4.13
C ASP A 150 -18.19 3.86 3.48
N PHE A 151 -17.42 3.38 2.49
CA PHE A 151 -17.63 2.06 1.89
C PHE A 151 -17.55 0.92 2.92
N ILE A 152 -16.52 0.90 3.77
CA ILE A 152 -16.35 -0.13 4.81
C ILE A 152 -17.54 -0.13 5.77
N THR A 153 -17.98 1.04 6.20
CA THR A 153 -19.11 1.21 7.13
C THR A 153 -20.40 0.66 6.54
N GLU A 154 -20.61 0.80 5.23
CA GLU A 154 -21.80 0.30 4.55
C GLU A 154 -21.81 -1.23 4.40
N ILE A 155 -20.66 -1.85 4.12
CA ILE A 155 -20.58 -3.32 3.99
C ILE A 155 -20.47 -4.03 5.34
N GLN A 156 -20.01 -3.33 6.38
CA GLN A 156 -19.74 -3.91 7.70
C GLN A 156 -20.93 -4.68 8.31
N PRO A 157 -22.18 -4.17 8.28
CA PRO A 157 -23.33 -4.89 8.82
C PRO A 157 -23.55 -6.28 8.18
N TYR A 158 -23.30 -6.41 6.88
CA TYR A 158 -23.40 -7.70 6.18
C TYR A 158 -22.37 -8.70 6.73
N PHE A 159 -21.12 -8.28 6.90
CA PHE A 159 -20.05 -9.15 7.37
C PHE A 159 -20.18 -9.46 8.87
N GLU A 160 -20.66 -8.53 9.70
CA GLU A 160 -20.91 -8.80 11.12
C GLU A 160 -22.03 -9.82 11.34
N LYS A 161 -23.05 -9.83 10.47
CA LYS A 161 -24.15 -10.80 10.53
C LYS A 161 -23.74 -12.20 10.05
N ASN A 162 -22.93 -12.27 8.98
CA ASN A 162 -22.69 -13.51 8.24
C ASN A 162 -21.30 -14.14 8.47
N CYS A 163 -20.34 -13.41 9.03
CA CYS A 163 -18.95 -13.86 9.19
C CYS A 163 -18.50 -13.86 10.66
N LEU A 164 -17.44 -14.62 10.96
CA LEU A 164 -16.72 -14.53 12.22
C LEU A 164 -15.78 -13.32 12.18
N LYS A 165 -16.00 -12.38 13.10
CA LYS A 165 -15.15 -11.20 13.31
C LYS A 165 -13.95 -11.56 14.17
N LYS A 166 -12.74 -11.29 13.68
CA LYS A 166 -11.48 -11.34 14.43
C LYS A 166 -10.86 -9.95 14.43
N ASP A 167 -10.99 -9.28 15.56
CA ASP A 167 -10.41 -7.95 15.77
C ASP A 167 -9.11 -8.07 16.55
N GLY A 168 -8.12 -7.28 16.16
CA GLY A 168 -6.87 -7.18 16.89
C GLY A 168 -6.27 -5.79 16.78
N THR A 169 -5.92 -5.20 17.92
CA THR A 169 -4.97 -4.08 17.97
C THR A 169 -3.56 -4.64 17.69
N VAL A 170 -2.89 -4.08 16.68
CA VAL A 170 -1.56 -4.56 16.30
C VAL A 170 -0.52 -3.87 17.19
N LYS A 171 0.03 -4.63 18.15
CA LYS A 171 0.96 -4.12 19.19
C LYS A 171 2.21 -3.41 18.66
N GLN A 172 2.58 -3.60 17.38
CA GLN A 172 3.80 -3.06 16.75
C GLN A 172 3.51 -2.06 15.62
N SER A 173 2.29 -1.52 15.53
CA SER A 173 1.90 -0.57 14.48
C SER A 173 1.75 0.85 15.02
N PRO A 174 1.78 1.89 14.16
CA PRO A 174 1.52 3.28 14.58
C PRO A 174 0.23 3.38 15.42
N LEU A 175 0.22 4.27 16.41
CA LEU A 175 -0.97 4.54 17.24
C LEU A 175 -2.23 4.72 16.38
N GLY A 176 -3.30 4.02 16.75
CA GLY A 176 -4.56 4.02 16.00
C GLY A 176 -4.63 3.03 14.83
N THR A 177 -3.64 2.14 14.65
CA THR A 177 -3.73 1.09 13.62
C THR A 177 -4.67 -0.02 14.06
N VAL A 178 -5.69 -0.28 13.23
CA VAL A 178 -6.68 -1.33 13.48
C VAL A 178 -6.51 -2.44 12.44
N LYS A 179 -6.64 -3.69 12.89
CA LYS A 179 -6.76 -4.86 12.02
C LYS A 179 -8.13 -5.50 12.26
N LEU A 180 -9.01 -5.39 11.28
CA LEU A 180 -10.30 -6.06 11.24
C LEU A 180 -10.21 -7.20 10.23
N THR A 181 -10.63 -8.40 10.63
CA THR A 181 -10.71 -9.56 9.74
C THR A 181 -12.06 -10.23 9.89
N TYR A 182 -12.81 -10.30 8.80
CA TYR A 182 -14.02 -11.12 8.71
C TYR A 182 -13.70 -12.39 7.95
N LEU A 183 -14.10 -13.54 8.50
CA LEU A 183 -13.95 -14.86 7.89
C LEU A 183 -15.33 -15.49 7.76
N LYS A 184 -15.70 -15.97 6.57
CA LYS A 184 -16.95 -16.69 6.38
C LYS A 184 -16.98 -17.93 7.29
N LYS A 185 -18.14 -18.17 7.91
CA LYS A 185 -18.39 -19.34 8.76
C LYS A 185 -18.30 -20.63 7.97
#